data_AF-A0A7G6E0U0-F1
#
_entry.id   AF-A0A7G6E0U0-F1
#
_cell.length_a   1.000
_cell.length_b   1.000
_cell.length_c   1.000
_cell.angle_alpha   90.00
_cell.angle_beta   90.00
_cell.angle_gamma   90.00
#
_symmetry.space_group_name_H-M   'P 1'
#
loop_
_entity.id
_entity.type
_entity.pdbx_description
1 polymer ?
#
loop_
_entity_poly.entity_id
_entity_poly.type
_entity_poly.pdbx_seq_one_letter_code
_entity_poly.pdbx_strand_id
1 'polypeptide(L)'
;MKLAKIINKDRIQLSLEVQTKEECIEKMVEQMVKTGVVTNKEAYVQAVKKREQEGTTAVGFGVAIPHGKSWGVVAPALGFAKLARPIDWQSLDGGPVSVVFLIAVPEEQAENEHLQILAAIARKLMHEKFRNQLQEAKSPEDVMQVLETV
;
A
#
# COMPACT_ATOMS: atom_id res chain seq x y z
N MET A 1 6.42 -12.54 8.90
CA MET A 1 5.34 -11.70 9.49
C MET A 1 4.02 -12.00 8.77
N LYS A 2 2.88 -11.98 9.46
CA LYS A 2 1.55 -12.13 8.83
C LYS A 2 1.01 -10.74 8.46
N LEU A 3 0.80 -10.44 7.19
CA LEU A 3 0.32 -9.13 6.71
C LEU A 3 -1.04 -8.76 7.31
N ALA A 4 -1.94 -9.74 7.47
CA ALA A 4 -3.26 -9.57 8.09
C ALA A 4 -3.22 -8.98 9.52
N LYS A 5 -2.06 -8.95 10.20
CA LYS A 5 -1.94 -8.33 11.54
C LYS A 5 -1.80 -6.81 11.51
N ILE A 6 -1.43 -6.23 10.38
CA ILE A 6 -1.14 -4.79 10.26
C ILE A 6 -2.12 -4.05 9.33
N ILE A 7 -3.12 -4.76 8.80
CA ILE A 7 -4.23 -4.21 8.02
C ILE A 7 -5.56 -4.52 8.70
N ASN A 8 -6.55 -3.67 8.47
CA ASN A 8 -7.94 -3.95 8.79
C ASN A 8 -8.86 -3.46 7.66
N LYS A 9 -10.14 -3.78 7.75
CA LYS A 9 -11.15 -3.42 6.73
C LYS A 9 -11.27 -1.92 6.50
N ASP A 10 -11.06 -1.12 7.55
CA ASP A 10 -11.14 0.34 7.48
C ASP A 10 -9.97 0.97 6.69
N ARG A 11 -8.93 0.21 6.36
CA ARG A 11 -7.79 0.64 5.53
C ARG A 11 -7.83 0.06 4.12
N ILE A 12 -8.95 -0.56 3.73
CA ILE A 12 -9.18 -1.13 2.40
C ILE A 12 -10.13 -0.23 1.62
N GLN A 13 -9.66 0.30 0.50
CA GLN A 13 -10.45 1.12 -0.41
C GLN A 13 -10.65 0.37 -1.73
N LEU A 14 -11.89 0.10 -2.10
CA LEU A 14 -12.22 -0.51 -3.39
C LEU A 14 -12.78 0.53 -4.34
N SER A 15 -12.46 0.39 -5.62
CA SER A 15 -12.85 1.33 -6.68
C SER A 15 -12.43 2.76 -6.34
N LEU A 16 -11.22 2.95 -5.84
CA LEU A 16 -10.68 4.26 -5.50
C LEU A 16 -10.54 5.11 -6.77
N GLU A 17 -11.32 6.18 -6.86
CA GLU A 17 -11.26 7.12 -7.98
C GLU A 17 -10.10 8.09 -7.80
N VAL A 18 -9.09 8.00 -8.67
CA VAL A 18 -7.92 8.88 -8.70
C VAL A 18 -7.38 8.97 -10.12
N GLN A 19 -6.68 10.05 -10.43
CA GLN A 19 -6.08 10.30 -11.74
C GLN A 19 -4.55 10.24 -11.70
N THR A 20 -3.93 10.51 -10.55
CA THR A 20 -2.47 10.53 -10.40
C THR A 20 -1.99 9.70 -9.22
N LYS A 21 -0.70 9.35 -9.28
CA LYS A 21 0.02 8.67 -8.21
C LYS A 21 -0.06 9.45 -6.90
N GLU A 22 0.12 10.77 -6.96
CA GLU A 22 0.10 11.65 -5.80
C GLU A 22 -1.29 11.70 -5.16
N GLU A 23 -2.35 11.76 -5.98
CA GLU A 23 -3.73 11.73 -5.50
C GLU A 23 -4.05 10.39 -4.82
N CYS A 24 -3.56 9.27 -5.38
CA CYS A 24 -3.69 7.94 -4.78
C CYS A 24 -3.04 7.88 -3.40
N ILE A 25 -1.78 8.30 -3.28
CA ILE A 25 -1.05 8.34 -2.02
C ILE A 25 -1.79 9.20 -1.00
N GLU A 26 -2.22 10.40 -1.37
CA GLU A 26 -2.90 11.31 -0.45
C GLU A 26 -4.24 10.76 0.07
N LYS A 27 -5.07 10.16 -0.80
CA LYS A 27 -6.35 9.55 -0.40
C LYS A 27 -6.16 8.33 0.49
N MET A 28 -5.15 7.50 0.19
CA MET A 28 -4.83 6.35 1.05
C MET A 28 -4.33 6.79 2.42
N VAL A 29 -3.46 7.80 2.49
CA VAL A 29 -3.00 8.34 3.78
C VAL A 29 -4.17 8.94 4.57
N GLU A 30 -5.09 9.67 3.93
CA GLU A 30 -6.28 10.19 4.61
C GLU A 30 -7.11 9.07 5.24
N GLN A 31 -7.26 7.94 4.57
CA GLN A 31 -7.93 6.78 5.15
C GLN A 31 -7.17 6.23 6.36
N MET A 32 -5.84 6.18 6.31
CA MET A 32 -5.03 5.75 7.46
C MET A 32 -5.16 6.68 8.66
N VAL A 33 -5.26 8.00 8.43
CA VAL A 33 -5.52 9.00 9.48
C VAL A 33 -6.86 8.73 10.17
N LYS A 34 -7.92 8.40 9.42
CA LYS A 34 -9.24 8.06 9.99
C LYS A 34 -9.20 6.85 10.92
N THR A 35 -8.23 5.96 10.76
CA THR A 35 -8.02 4.81 11.66
C THR A 35 -7.10 5.08 12.85
N GLY A 36 -6.58 6.31 12.98
CA GLY A 36 -5.70 6.73 14.07
C GLY A 36 -4.25 6.23 13.97
N VAL A 37 -3.89 5.47 12.93
CA VAL A 37 -2.50 4.96 12.79
C VAL A 37 -1.52 5.98 12.21
N VAL A 38 -2.06 7.00 11.55
CA VAL A 38 -1.31 8.18 11.11
C VAL A 38 -1.86 9.37 11.89
N THR A 39 -1.01 10.03 12.67
CA THR A 39 -1.34 11.22 13.48
C THR A 39 -0.87 12.52 12.83
N ASN A 40 0.09 12.45 11.89
CA ASN A 40 0.50 13.58 11.08
C ASN A 40 0.49 13.22 9.59
N LYS A 41 -0.55 13.67 8.88
CA LYS A 41 -0.78 13.39 7.46
C LYS A 41 0.36 13.92 6.61
N GLU A 42 0.73 15.18 6.81
CA GLU A 42 1.70 15.89 5.99
C GLU A 42 3.07 15.22 6.08
N ALA A 43 3.55 14.95 7.29
CA ALA A 43 4.83 14.29 7.52
C ALA A 43 4.88 12.91 6.84
N TYR A 44 3.80 12.13 6.92
CA TYR A 44 3.77 10.80 6.31
C TYR A 44 3.65 10.85 4.78
N VAL A 45 2.81 11.73 4.22
CA VAL A 45 2.74 11.95 2.76
C VAL A 45 4.09 12.37 2.21
N GLN A 46 4.79 13.29 2.87
CA GLN A 46 6.12 13.73 2.43
C GLN A 46 7.15 12.60 2.48
N ALA A 47 7.13 11.76 3.52
CA ALA A 47 8.00 10.60 3.60
C ALA A 47 7.77 9.61 2.44
N VAL A 48 6.51 9.34 2.11
CA VAL A 48 6.15 8.44 1.00
C VAL A 48 6.55 9.05 -0.35
N LYS A 49 6.26 10.34 -0.58
CA LYS A 49 6.65 11.05 -1.81
C LYS A 49 8.16 11.11 -1.99
N LYS A 50 8.92 11.38 -0.93
CA LYS A 50 10.38 11.36 -0.95
C LYS A 50 10.90 9.99 -1.39
N ARG A 51 10.35 8.90 -0.84
CA ARG A 51 10.71 7.53 -1.25
C ARG A 51 10.39 7.29 -2.72
N GLU A 52 9.23 7.73 -3.19
CA GLU A 52 8.80 7.58 -4.58
C GLU A 52 9.70 8.36 -5.57
N GLN A 53 10.30 9.48 -5.15
CA GLN A 53 11.25 10.26 -5.95
C GLN A 53 12.61 9.57 -6.12
N GLU A 54 13.02 8.72 -5.17
CA GLU A 54 14.24 7.90 -5.30
C GLU A 54 14.10 6.83 -6.40
N GLY A 55 12.87 6.51 -6.78
CA GLY A 55 12.53 5.58 -7.84
C GLY A 55 11.12 5.04 -7.68
N THR A 56 10.50 4.64 -8.80
CA THR A 56 9.15 4.06 -8.80
C THR A 56 9.02 2.92 -7.79
N THR A 57 7.91 2.91 -7.05
CA THR A 57 7.56 1.79 -6.18
C THR A 57 6.58 0.82 -6.84
N ALA A 58 6.32 1.00 -8.14
CA ALA A 58 5.64 0.00 -8.94
C ALA A 58 6.54 -1.22 -9.12
N VAL A 59 6.03 -2.39 -8.72
CA VAL A 59 6.77 -3.66 -8.75
C VAL A 59 6.42 -4.52 -9.98
N GLY A 60 5.67 -3.92 -10.92
CA GLY A 60 5.10 -4.58 -12.08
C GLY A 60 3.79 -5.31 -11.78
N PHE A 61 3.27 -5.99 -12.80
CA PHE A 61 1.99 -6.74 -12.72
C PHE A 61 0.78 -5.88 -12.29
N GLY A 62 0.83 -4.58 -12.56
CA GLY A 62 -0.20 -3.62 -12.17
C GLY A 62 -0.27 -3.31 -10.67
N VAL A 63 0.82 -3.51 -9.93
CA VAL A 63 0.89 -3.28 -8.48
C VAL A 63 1.97 -2.24 -8.11
N ALA A 64 1.62 -1.33 -7.20
CA ALA A 64 2.58 -0.45 -6.53
C ALA A 64 2.60 -0.66 -5.01
N ILE A 65 3.77 -0.42 -4.40
CA ILE A 65 3.98 -0.55 -2.95
C ILE A 65 4.61 0.73 -2.37
N PRO A 66 3.95 1.89 -2.47
CA PRO A 66 4.44 3.12 -1.84
C PRO A 66 4.63 2.92 -0.33
N HIS A 67 5.70 3.50 0.21
CA HIS A 67 6.07 3.32 1.61
C HIS A 67 6.91 4.49 2.13
N GLY A 68 6.91 4.69 3.44
CA GLY A 68 7.73 5.72 4.09
C GLY A 68 7.82 5.49 5.60
N LYS A 69 8.95 5.90 6.18
CA LYS A 69 9.11 6.01 7.64
C LYS A 69 8.76 7.43 8.06
N SER A 70 7.96 7.59 9.11
CA SER A 70 7.57 8.92 9.57
C SER A 70 7.22 8.91 11.06
N TRP A 71 7.63 9.95 11.79
CA TRP A 71 7.14 10.23 13.14
C TRP A 71 5.61 10.45 13.19
N GLY A 72 4.99 10.74 12.05
CA GLY A 72 3.53 10.85 11.91
C GLY A 72 2.79 9.51 11.94
N VAL A 73 3.49 8.38 12.10
CA VAL A 73 2.93 7.03 12.16
C VAL A 73 3.14 6.46 13.56
N VAL A 74 2.08 5.95 14.20
CA VAL A 74 2.13 5.45 15.59
C VAL A 74 2.38 3.95 15.70
N ALA A 75 2.08 3.19 14.65
CA ALA A 75 2.32 1.75 14.60
C ALA A 75 2.48 1.28 13.15
N PRO A 76 3.22 0.18 12.90
CA PRO A 76 3.28 -0.44 11.59
C PRO A 76 1.89 -0.76 11.05
N ALA A 77 1.59 -0.29 9.85
CA ALA A 77 0.29 -0.47 9.22
C ALA A 77 0.40 -0.64 7.71
N LEU A 78 -0.61 -1.31 7.16
CA LEU A 78 -0.79 -1.52 5.75
C LEU A 78 -2.16 -0.97 5.33
N GLY A 79 -2.16 -0.16 4.28
CA GLY A 79 -3.34 0.24 3.52
C GLY A 79 -3.40 -0.50 2.18
N PHE A 80 -4.60 -0.70 1.67
CA PHE A 80 -4.83 -1.31 0.36
C PHE A 80 -5.82 -0.47 -0.44
N ALA A 81 -5.51 -0.24 -1.71
CA ALA A 81 -6.44 0.33 -2.67
C ALA A 81 -6.52 -0.51 -3.93
N LYS A 82 -7.74 -0.79 -4.38
CA LYS A 82 -8.01 -1.18 -5.77
C LYS A 82 -8.58 0.04 -6.49
N LEU A 83 -7.91 0.47 -7.56
CA LEU A 83 -8.28 1.69 -8.28
C LEU A 83 -9.51 1.44 -9.16
N ALA A 84 -10.36 2.46 -9.31
CA ALA A 84 -11.49 2.40 -10.23
C ALA A 84 -11.04 2.28 -11.69
N ARG A 85 -9.89 2.89 -12.01
CA ARG A 85 -9.22 2.82 -13.31
C ARG A 85 -7.71 2.70 -13.08
N PRO A 86 -6.98 1.90 -13.88
CA PRO A 86 -5.53 1.87 -13.80
C PRO A 86 -4.95 3.25 -14.12
N ILE A 87 -3.88 3.64 -13.40
CA ILE A 87 -3.17 4.91 -13.62
C ILE A 87 -1.70 4.65 -13.95
N ASP A 88 -1.06 5.62 -14.60
CA ASP A 88 0.39 5.57 -14.81
C ASP A 88 1.13 5.77 -13.48
N TRP A 89 2.02 4.83 -13.17
CA TRP A 89 2.90 4.88 -12.00
C TRP A 89 4.38 4.85 -12.41
N GLN A 90 4.68 5.00 -13.70
CA GLN A 90 6.04 4.91 -14.25
C GLN A 90 6.69 3.56 -13.91
N SER A 91 5.93 2.47 -14.05
CA SER A 91 6.39 1.12 -13.77
C SER A 91 7.55 0.73 -14.69
N LEU A 92 8.49 -0.06 -14.17
CA LEU A 92 9.64 -0.54 -14.94
C LEU A 92 9.23 -1.45 -16.11
N ASP A 93 8.09 -2.15 -16.00
CA ASP A 93 7.51 -2.96 -17.07
C ASP A 93 6.61 -2.13 -18.02
N GLY A 94 6.48 -0.83 -17.80
CA GLY A 94 5.62 0.08 -18.57
C GLY A 94 4.11 -0.10 -18.33
N GLY A 95 3.71 -1.02 -17.46
CA GLY A 95 2.30 -1.31 -17.18
C GLY A 95 1.66 -0.29 -16.22
N PRO A 96 0.36 0.03 -16.38
CA PRO A 96 -0.34 0.87 -15.43
C PRO A 96 -0.64 0.11 -14.13
N VAL A 97 -0.81 0.82 -13.03
CA VAL A 97 -1.12 0.26 -11.71
C VAL A 97 -2.62 0.30 -11.45
N SER A 98 -3.19 -0.81 -10.98
CA SER A 98 -4.59 -0.91 -10.55
C SER A 98 -4.75 -1.33 -9.09
N VAL A 99 -3.68 -1.82 -8.44
CA VAL A 99 -3.66 -2.20 -7.03
C VAL A 99 -2.48 -1.53 -6.32
N VAL A 100 -2.73 -0.96 -5.15
CA VAL A 100 -1.73 -0.22 -4.38
C VAL A 100 -1.72 -0.72 -2.94
N PHE A 101 -0.53 -1.03 -2.43
CA PHE A 101 -0.27 -1.32 -1.02
C PHE A 101 0.52 -0.16 -0.41
N LEU A 102 -0.05 0.53 0.58
CA LEU A 102 0.64 1.62 1.27
C LEU A 102 1.20 1.12 2.60
N ILE A 103 2.53 1.16 2.77
CA ILE A 103 3.18 0.73 4.02
C ILE A 103 3.52 1.95 4.89
N ALA A 104 2.95 1.99 6.09
CA ALA A 104 3.26 2.98 7.12
C ALA A 104 4.12 2.36 8.21
N VAL A 105 5.23 2.99 8.54
CA VAL A 105 6.13 2.54 9.61
C VAL A 105 6.55 3.75 10.45
N PRO A 106 6.50 3.66 11.79
CA PRO A 106 7.06 4.70 12.66
C PRO A 106 8.54 4.93 12.39
N GLU A 107 9.01 6.15 12.59
CA GLU A 107 10.42 6.52 12.37
C GLU A 107 11.37 5.80 13.35
N GLU A 108 10.93 5.65 14.61
CA GLU A 108 11.69 4.99 15.69
C GLU A 108 11.71 3.46 15.57
N GLN A 109 10.92 2.89 14.66
CA GLN A 109 10.81 1.46 14.48
C GLN A 109 12.14 0.87 13.95
N ALA A 110 12.46 -0.36 14.38
CA ALA A 110 13.69 -1.04 13.98
C ALA A 110 13.88 -0.98 12.46
N GLU A 111 15.10 -0.69 12.02
CA GLU A 111 15.40 -0.40 10.62
C GLU A 111 14.90 -1.50 9.67
N ASN A 112 14.84 -2.75 10.14
CA ASN A 112 14.43 -3.91 9.36
C ASN A 112 12.91 -4.14 9.26
N GLU A 113 12.07 -3.50 10.07
CA GLU A 113 10.63 -3.83 10.09
C GLU A 113 9.94 -3.48 8.76
N HIS A 114 10.25 -2.30 8.19
CA HIS A 114 9.76 -1.93 6.86
C HIS A 114 10.21 -2.92 5.76
N LEU A 115 11.47 -3.39 5.82
CA LEU A 115 12.00 -4.38 4.87
C LEU A 115 11.31 -5.74 5.01
N GLN A 116 10.97 -6.14 6.25
CA GLN A 116 10.24 -7.39 6.48
C GLN A 116 8.82 -7.35 5.92
N ILE A 117 8.12 -6.21 6.06
CA ILE A 117 6.79 -6.01 5.47
C ILE A 117 6.89 -6.05 3.94
N LEU A 118 7.82 -5.26 3.38
CA LEU A 118 8.04 -5.18 1.94
C LEU A 118 8.39 -6.55 1.34
N ALA A 119 9.33 -7.28 1.96
CA ALA A 119 9.71 -8.62 1.51
C ALA A 119 8.57 -9.64 1.65
N ALA A 120 7.66 -9.48 2.61
CA ALA A 120 6.47 -10.33 2.74
C ALA A 120 5.46 -10.05 1.62
N ILE A 121 5.19 -8.79 1.31
CA ILE A 121 4.28 -8.41 0.20
C ILE A 121 4.87 -8.83 -1.14
N ALA A 122 6.14 -8.47 -1.41
CA ALA A 122 6.80 -8.76 -2.68
C ALA A 122 6.81 -10.27 -2.99
N ARG A 123 7.10 -11.13 -2.01
CA ARG A 123 7.03 -12.59 -2.18
C ARG A 123 5.63 -13.07 -2.57
N LYS A 124 4.59 -12.56 -1.93
CA LYS A 124 3.21 -12.91 -2.28
C LYS A 124 2.84 -12.45 -3.68
N LEU A 125 3.27 -11.25 -4.06
CA LEU A 125 3.04 -10.69 -5.39
C LEU A 125 3.73 -11.47 -6.51
N MET A 126 4.72 -12.33 -6.24
CA MET A 126 5.24 -13.24 -7.27
C MET A 126 4.21 -14.29 -7.71
N HIS A 127 3.28 -14.66 -6.83
CA HIS A 127 2.25 -15.66 -7.13
C HIS A 127 1.10 -15.03 -7.93
N GLU A 128 0.94 -15.45 -9.18
CA GLU A 128 -0.13 -14.97 -10.06
C GLU A 128 -1.52 -15.14 -9.44
N LYS A 129 -1.79 -16.29 -8.82
CA LYS A 129 -3.05 -16.56 -8.12
C LYS A 129 -3.38 -15.47 -7.08
N PHE A 130 -2.39 -15.05 -6.29
CA PHE A 130 -2.58 -14.02 -5.28
C PHE A 130 -2.92 -12.67 -5.93
N ARG A 131 -2.21 -12.29 -7.01
CA ARG A 131 -2.51 -11.06 -7.76
C ARG A 131 -3.92 -11.09 -8.35
N ASN A 132 -4.32 -12.20 -8.97
CA ASN A 132 -5.64 -12.33 -9.60
C ASN A 132 -6.76 -12.23 -8.55
N GLN A 133 -6.59 -12.88 -7.40
CA GLN A 133 -7.55 -12.78 -6.30
C GLN A 133 -7.71 -11.34 -5.77
N LEU A 134 -6.63 -10.56 -5.69
CA LEU A 134 -6.72 -9.14 -5.31
C LEU A 134 -7.45 -8.30 -6.35
N GLN A 135 -7.27 -8.58 -7.64
CA GLN A 135 -7.98 -7.88 -8.72
C GLN A 135 -9.49 -8.19 -8.68
N GLU A 136 -9.84 -9.45 -8.43
CA GLU A 136 -11.22 -9.95 -8.38
C GLU A 136 -11.98 -9.56 -7.11
N ALA A 137 -11.28 -9.23 -6.01
CA ALA A 137 -11.88 -8.88 -4.72
C ALA A 137 -12.93 -7.76 -4.86
N LYS A 138 -14.14 -7.99 -4.33
CA LYS A 138 -15.29 -7.06 -4.44
C LYS A 138 -15.67 -6.43 -3.11
N SER A 139 -15.09 -6.91 -2.02
CA SER A 139 -15.32 -6.41 -0.66
C SER A 139 -14.01 -6.33 0.15
N PRO A 140 -13.94 -5.48 1.20
CA PRO A 140 -12.84 -5.51 2.15
C PRO A 140 -12.62 -6.90 2.76
N GLU A 141 -13.69 -7.68 2.97
CA GLU A 141 -13.65 -9.07 3.41
C GLU A 141 -12.86 -9.96 2.45
N ASP A 142 -13.11 -9.85 1.14
CA ASP A 142 -12.38 -10.63 0.13
C ASP A 142 -10.88 -10.32 0.20
N VAL A 143 -10.51 -9.03 0.29
CA VAL A 143 -9.11 -8.61 0.40
C VAL A 143 -8.47 -9.17 1.67
N MET A 144 -9.16 -9.08 2.82
CA MET A 144 -8.68 -9.65 4.08
C MET A 144 -8.44 -11.17 3.95
N GLN A 145 -9.39 -11.90 3.34
CA GLN A 145 -9.28 -13.34 3.13
C GLN A 145 -8.08 -13.68 2.24
N VAL A 146 -7.85 -12.91 1.17
CA VAL A 146 -6.69 -13.09 0.28
C VAL A 146 -5.37 -12.87 1.05
N LEU A 147 -5.31 -11.84 1.90
CA LEU A 147 -4.13 -11.54 2.71
C LEU A 147 -3.83 -12.56 3.82
N GLU A 148 -4.83 -13.36 4.22
CA GLU A 148 -4.67 -14.48 5.15
C GLU A 148 -4.08 -15.73 4.50
N THR A 149 -4.22 -15.88 3.17
CA THR A 149 -3.64 -17.03 2.45
C THR A 149 -2.10 -16.96 2.48
N VAL A 150 -1.47 -18.13 2.65
CA VAL A 150 -0.07 -18.39 3.11
C VAL A 150 1.00 -17.50 2.50
#